data_AF-A0A948JJY6-F1
#
_entry.id   AF-A0A948JJY6-F1
#
_cell.length_a   1.000
_cell.length_b   1.000
_cell.length_c   1.000
_cell.angle_alpha   90.00
_cell.angle_beta   90.00
_cell.angle_gamma   90.00
#
_symmetry.space_group_name_H-M   'P 1'
#
loop_
_entity.id
_entity.type
_entity.pdbx_description
1 polymer ?
#
loop_
_entity_poly.entity_id
_entity_poly.type
_entity_poly.pdbx_seq_one_letter_code
_entity_poly.pdbx_strand_id
1 'polypeptide(L)'
;MTKFLLPAMLALLLVAVPARAALIYISPVQQQVAVADTLSVDIFVSGLAGEVVSGWDLLLLFDGSILQATDVFFDLANFADDPIADALYDATISVGEVSTFMVSFLSDAELALRQTEPVRLFSVSFLALTDGVSLLNFGTDPDFELNVTGRDGLSLDLSARGACVGVGQGQCATDIPAPSTLWLFALAVLLPLSRRFSWRC
;
A
#
# COMPACT_ATOMS: atom_id res chain seq x y z
N MET A 1 48.30 16.39 -10.67
CA MET A 1 46.91 16.65 -11.11
C MET A 1 45.97 15.46 -10.87
N THR A 2 46.31 14.50 -9.98
CA THR A 2 45.58 13.23 -9.76
C THR A 2 44.67 13.21 -8.53
N LYS A 3 44.61 14.27 -7.72
CA LYS A 3 43.89 14.29 -6.43
C LYS A 3 42.39 14.64 -6.50
N PHE A 4 41.87 14.98 -7.69
CA PHE A 4 40.46 15.35 -7.87
C PHE A 4 39.56 14.21 -8.43
N LEU A 5 40.12 13.05 -8.77
CA LEU A 5 39.36 11.94 -9.36
C LEU A 5 38.60 11.10 -8.32
N LEU A 6 39.10 11.01 -7.08
CA LEU A 6 38.50 10.20 -6.01
C LEU A 6 37.12 10.72 -5.52
N PRO A 7 36.89 12.03 -5.28
CA PRO A 7 35.58 12.51 -4.83
C PRO A 7 34.50 12.45 -5.92
N ALA A 8 34.89 12.58 -7.20
CA ALA A 8 33.96 12.44 -8.32
C ALA A 8 33.45 11.00 -8.48
N MET A 9 34.31 10.01 -8.21
CA MET A 9 33.95 8.60 -8.26
C MET A 9 33.09 8.17 -7.05
N LEU A 10 33.29 8.78 -5.88
CA LEU A 10 32.45 8.55 -4.69
C LEU A 10 31.05 9.19 -4.82
N ALA A 11 30.92 10.31 -5.52
CA ALA A 11 29.64 10.96 -5.80
C ALA A 11 28.78 10.19 -6.82
N LEU A 12 29.41 9.43 -7.73
CA LEU A 12 28.70 8.63 -8.74
C LEU A 12 28.12 7.31 -8.17
N LEU A 13 28.65 6.81 -7.05
CA LEU A 13 28.17 5.63 -6.33
C LEU A 13 26.90 5.88 -5.49
N LEU A 14 26.46 7.14 -5.37
CA LEU A 14 25.27 7.53 -4.61
C LEU A 14 24.01 7.65 -5.47
N VAL A 15 24.09 7.32 -6.77
CA VAL A 15 22.89 7.18 -7.62
C VAL A 15 22.28 5.80 -7.38
N ALA A 16 21.82 5.55 -6.15
CA ALA A 16 20.97 4.41 -5.87
C ALA A 16 19.65 4.66 -6.62
N VAL A 17 19.40 3.90 -7.69
CA VAL A 17 18.07 3.86 -8.29
C VAL A 17 17.15 3.32 -7.19
N PRO A 18 16.10 4.05 -6.79
CA PRO A 18 15.18 3.54 -5.79
C PRO A 18 14.55 2.27 -6.37
N ALA A 19 14.78 1.13 -5.71
CA ALA A 19 13.96 -0.04 -5.94
C ALA A 19 12.52 0.37 -5.64
N ARG A 20 11.68 0.42 -6.68
CA ARG A 20 10.26 0.69 -6.51
C ARG A 20 9.59 -0.64 -6.27
N ALA A 21 9.49 -1.03 -5.01
CA ALA A 21 8.55 -2.07 -4.61
C ALA A 21 7.14 -1.62 -5.00
N ALA A 22 6.33 -2.54 -5.49
CA ALA A 22 4.92 -2.25 -5.69
C ALA A 22 4.28 -1.94 -4.33
N LEU A 23 3.22 -1.12 -4.35
CA LEU A 23 2.53 -0.69 -3.14
C LEU A 23 1.15 -1.30 -3.14
N ILE A 24 0.87 -2.14 -2.15
CA ILE A 24 -0.49 -2.54 -1.78
C ILE A 24 -1.00 -1.61 -0.68
N TYR A 25 -2.19 -1.05 -0.88
CA TYR A 25 -2.74 -0.07 0.05
C TYR A 25 -4.25 -0.09 0.15
N ILE A 26 -4.74 0.38 1.29
CA ILE A 26 -6.16 0.58 1.55
C ILE A 26 -6.53 2.04 1.27
N SER A 27 -7.66 2.25 0.60
CA SER A 27 -8.20 3.57 0.27
C SER A 27 -9.68 3.69 0.65
N PRO A 28 -10.11 4.83 1.19
CA PRO A 28 -9.28 5.95 1.66
C PRO A 28 -8.43 5.55 2.89
N VAL A 29 -7.30 6.24 3.07
CA VAL A 29 -6.32 5.96 4.14
C VAL A 29 -6.87 6.31 5.53
N GLN A 30 -7.79 7.28 5.61
CA GLN A 30 -8.46 7.66 6.85
C GLN A 30 -9.94 7.93 6.57
N GLN A 31 -10.82 7.44 7.45
CA GLN A 31 -12.24 7.74 7.45
C GLN A 31 -12.73 8.05 8.86
N GLN A 32 -13.75 8.90 8.94
CA GLN A 32 -14.51 9.16 10.17
C GLN A 32 -15.98 8.89 9.89
N VAL A 33 -16.62 8.05 10.71
CA VAL A 33 -18.04 7.70 10.59
C VAL A 33 -18.75 7.74 11.93
N ALA A 34 -20.08 7.83 11.95
CA ALA A 34 -20.85 7.68 13.17
C ALA A 34 -21.03 6.19 13.53
N VAL A 35 -21.39 5.93 14.79
CA VAL A 35 -21.84 4.58 15.19
C VAL A 35 -23.10 4.21 14.41
N ALA A 36 -23.17 2.96 13.98
CA ALA A 36 -24.20 2.37 13.11
C ALA A 36 -24.19 2.80 11.63
N ASP A 37 -23.22 3.63 11.20
CA ASP A 37 -23.01 3.89 9.78
C ASP A 37 -22.35 2.69 9.08
N THR A 38 -22.59 2.59 7.78
CA THR A 38 -21.83 1.69 6.90
C THR A 38 -20.72 2.46 6.20
N LEU A 39 -19.56 1.85 6.03
CA LEU A 39 -18.45 2.36 5.22
C LEU A 39 -17.88 1.28 4.30
N SER A 40 -17.08 1.70 3.32
CA SER A 40 -16.34 0.80 2.44
C SER A 40 -14.90 1.25 2.34
N VAL A 41 -14.00 0.29 2.18
CA VAL A 41 -12.61 0.52 1.80
C VAL A 41 -12.27 -0.32 0.58
N ASP A 42 -11.39 0.22 -0.25
CA ASP A 42 -10.90 -0.43 -1.46
C ASP A 42 -9.44 -0.83 -1.26
N ILE A 43 -9.08 -2.03 -1.71
CA ILE A 43 -7.72 -2.55 -1.70
C ILE A 43 -7.16 -2.37 -3.11
N PHE A 44 -6.04 -1.66 -3.20
CA PHE A 44 -5.37 -1.35 -4.46
C PHE A 44 -3.93 -1.84 -4.46
N VAL A 45 -3.42 -2.14 -5.66
CA VAL A 45 -2.01 -2.33 -5.96
C VAL A 45 -1.57 -1.28 -6.99
N SER A 46 -0.39 -0.70 -6.80
CA SER A 46 0.18 0.33 -7.67
C SER A 46 1.69 0.22 -7.80
N GLY A 47 2.27 0.89 -8.79
CA GLY A 47 3.71 0.89 -8.98
C GLY A 47 4.22 -0.44 -9.54
N LEU A 48 3.44 -1.08 -10.41
CA LEU A 48 3.75 -2.40 -10.98
C LEU A 48 4.90 -2.34 -12.00
N ALA A 49 5.20 -1.16 -12.56
CA ALA A 49 6.37 -0.93 -13.41
C ALA A 49 6.47 -1.90 -14.62
N GLY A 50 5.33 -2.31 -15.19
CA GLY A 50 5.24 -3.27 -16.29
C GLY A 50 4.84 -4.68 -15.86
N GLU A 51 4.75 -4.95 -14.56
CA GLU A 51 4.07 -6.12 -14.00
C GLU A 51 2.55 -6.06 -14.16
N VAL A 52 1.90 -7.18 -13.86
CA VAL A 52 0.45 -7.33 -13.73
C VAL A 52 0.13 -7.86 -12.34
N VAL A 53 -1.14 -7.93 -11.97
CA VAL A 53 -1.62 -8.75 -10.85
C VAL A 53 -2.32 -9.98 -11.42
N SER A 54 -1.75 -11.17 -11.22
CA SER A 54 -2.33 -12.44 -11.67
C SER A 54 -3.13 -13.15 -10.58
N GLY A 55 -2.90 -12.80 -9.31
CA GLY A 55 -3.58 -13.38 -8.17
C GLY A 55 -3.16 -12.75 -6.86
N TRP A 56 -3.82 -13.14 -5.78
CA TRP A 56 -3.48 -12.75 -4.42
C TRP A 56 -4.00 -13.74 -3.38
N ASP A 57 -3.36 -13.70 -2.21
CA ASP A 57 -3.83 -14.26 -0.95
C ASP A 57 -3.56 -13.21 0.14
N LEU A 58 -4.65 -12.64 0.67
CA LEU A 58 -4.61 -11.45 1.52
C LEU A 58 -5.47 -11.63 2.76
N LEU A 59 -4.91 -11.26 3.91
CA LEU A 59 -5.61 -11.18 5.18
C LEU A 59 -5.72 -9.71 5.61
N LEU A 60 -6.93 -9.19 5.68
CA LEU A 60 -7.22 -7.86 6.20
C LEU A 60 -7.62 -7.93 7.67
N LEU A 61 -6.83 -7.32 8.54
CA LEU A 61 -7.03 -7.28 9.99
C LEU A 61 -7.71 -5.97 10.43
N PHE A 62 -8.65 -6.05 11.38
CA PHE A 62 -9.37 -4.91 11.95
C PHE A 62 -9.81 -5.18 13.41
N ASP A 63 -10.27 -4.15 14.12
CA ASP A 63 -10.86 -4.34 15.45
C ASP A 63 -12.34 -4.75 15.34
N GLY A 64 -12.60 -6.04 15.54
CA GLY A 64 -13.94 -6.63 15.47
C GLY A 64 -14.93 -6.16 16.54
N SER A 65 -14.48 -5.43 17.57
CA SER A 65 -15.35 -4.80 18.56
C SER A 65 -15.85 -3.42 18.12
N ILE A 66 -15.13 -2.78 17.18
CA ILE A 66 -15.41 -1.44 16.64
C ILE A 66 -16.08 -1.53 15.27
N LEU A 67 -15.62 -2.45 14.41
CA LEU A 67 -16.15 -2.67 13.07
C LEU A 67 -16.63 -4.12 12.90
N GLN A 68 -17.63 -4.32 12.06
CA GLN A 68 -18.04 -5.63 11.56
C GLN A 68 -17.94 -5.61 10.04
N ALA A 69 -17.09 -6.45 9.45
CA ALA A 69 -17.11 -6.66 8.01
C ALA A 69 -18.44 -7.30 7.61
N THR A 70 -19.08 -6.79 6.57
CA THR A 70 -20.41 -7.21 6.13
C THR A 70 -20.42 -7.80 4.73
N ASP A 71 -19.52 -7.36 3.85
CA ASP A 71 -19.47 -7.81 2.47
C ASP A 71 -18.07 -7.63 1.85
N VAL A 72 -17.77 -8.44 0.84
CA VAL A 72 -16.55 -8.35 0.02
C VAL A 72 -16.93 -8.34 -1.46
N PHE A 73 -16.53 -7.30 -2.18
CA PHE A 73 -16.78 -7.15 -3.60
C PHE A 73 -15.47 -7.27 -4.40
N PHE A 74 -15.35 -8.29 -5.25
CA PHE A 74 -14.19 -8.51 -6.12
C PHE A 74 -14.30 -7.71 -7.42
N ASP A 75 -13.24 -6.99 -7.82
CA ASP A 75 -13.22 -6.22 -9.08
C ASP A 75 -12.81 -7.09 -10.28
N LEU A 76 -13.63 -8.10 -10.57
CA LEU A 76 -13.31 -9.17 -11.52
C LEU A 76 -13.12 -8.70 -12.97
N ALA A 77 -13.57 -7.49 -13.31
CA ALA A 77 -13.34 -6.91 -14.64
C ALA A 77 -11.85 -6.76 -14.98
N ASN A 78 -10.97 -6.71 -13.97
CA ASN A 78 -9.52 -6.67 -14.13
C ASN A 78 -8.88 -8.07 -14.31
N PHE A 79 -9.64 -9.15 -14.05
CA PHE A 79 -9.10 -10.50 -13.81
C PHE A 79 -9.86 -11.63 -14.54
N ALA A 80 -10.98 -11.35 -15.20
CA ALA A 80 -11.77 -12.35 -15.92
C ALA A 80 -12.59 -11.70 -17.04
N ASP A 81 -12.83 -12.42 -18.14
CA ASP A 81 -13.93 -12.09 -19.07
C ASP A 81 -15.21 -12.82 -18.62
N ASP A 82 -15.08 -14.09 -18.24
CA ASP A 82 -16.09 -14.89 -17.57
C ASP A 82 -15.65 -15.19 -16.12
N PRO A 83 -16.30 -14.57 -15.12
CA PRO A 83 -16.01 -14.80 -13.70
C PRO A 83 -15.98 -16.26 -13.24
N ILE A 84 -16.68 -17.17 -13.94
CA ILE A 84 -16.79 -18.58 -13.57
C ILE A 84 -15.67 -19.42 -14.19
N ALA A 85 -15.23 -19.07 -15.40
CA ALA A 85 -14.26 -19.85 -16.15
C ALA A 85 -12.83 -19.32 -16.04
N ASP A 86 -12.66 -18.01 -15.88
CA ASP A 86 -11.37 -17.33 -15.98
C ASP A 86 -10.78 -16.94 -14.63
N ALA A 87 -11.49 -17.14 -13.52
CA ALA A 87 -11.00 -16.85 -12.18
C ALA A 87 -11.50 -17.85 -11.15
N LEU A 88 -10.68 -18.08 -10.13
CA LEU A 88 -11.06 -18.75 -8.89
C LEU A 88 -10.85 -17.78 -7.74
N TYR A 89 -11.88 -17.52 -6.95
CA TYR A 89 -11.82 -16.57 -5.84
C TYR A 89 -12.77 -16.97 -4.72
N ASP A 90 -12.42 -16.56 -3.51
CA ASP A 90 -13.30 -16.68 -2.35
C ASP A 90 -12.92 -15.65 -1.28
N ALA A 91 -13.86 -15.39 -0.38
CA ALA A 91 -13.62 -14.59 0.81
C ALA A 91 -14.24 -15.24 2.04
N THR A 92 -13.51 -15.23 3.15
CA THR A 92 -14.03 -15.59 4.47
C THR A 92 -14.04 -14.36 5.36
N ILE A 93 -15.22 -14.02 5.87
CA ILE A 93 -15.41 -12.95 6.86
C ILE A 93 -15.49 -13.57 8.25
N SER A 94 -14.62 -13.12 9.15
CA SER A 94 -14.57 -13.49 10.56
C SER A 94 -14.55 -12.23 11.43
N VAL A 95 -14.70 -12.39 12.75
CA VAL A 95 -14.58 -11.25 13.67
C VAL A 95 -13.13 -10.81 13.73
N GLY A 96 -12.87 -9.57 13.28
CA GLY A 96 -11.55 -8.95 13.29
C GLY A 96 -10.66 -9.27 12.08
N GLU A 97 -11.15 -10.07 11.13
CA GLU A 97 -10.39 -10.37 9.91
C GLU A 97 -11.29 -10.65 8.69
N VAL A 98 -10.77 -10.34 7.51
CA VAL A 98 -11.30 -10.78 6.21
C VAL A 98 -10.16 -11.45 5.44
N SER A 99 -10.28 -12.74 5.16
CA SER A 99 -9.36 -13.46 4.27
C SER A 99 -9.95 -13.46 2.86
N THR A 100 -9.13 -13.14 1.86
CA THR A 100 -9.51 -13.17 0.45
C THR A 100 -8.42 -13.83 -0.36
N PHE A 101 -8.81 -14.63 -1.35
CA PHE A 101 -7.88 -15.06 -2.39
C PHE A 101 -8.52 -14.93 -3.77
N MET A 102 -7.69 -14.75 -4.79
CA MET A 102 -8.09 -14.79 -6.19
C MET A 102 -6.93 -15.29 -7.04
N VAL A 103 -7.22 -16.14 -8.02
CA VAL A 103 -6.30 -16.55 -9.08
C VAL A 103 -6.98 -16.37 -10.42
N SER A 104 -6.37 -15.59 -11.31
CA SER A 104 -6.79 -15.45 -12.71
C SER A 104 -6.18 -16.55 -13.56
N PHE A 105 -6.96 -17.09 -14.49
CA PHE A 105 -6.53 -18.06 -15.50
C PHE A 105 -6.24 -17.42 -16.87
N LEU A 106 -6.44 -16.11 -16.99
CA LEU A 106 -6.01 -15.34 -18.15
C LEU A 106 -4.48 -15.32 -18.26
N SER A 107 -3.96 -15.16 -19.48
CA SER A 107 -2.54 -14.95 -19.70
C SER A 107 -2.07 -13.56 -19.25
N ASP A 108 -0.78 -13.42 -18.97
CA ASP A 108 -0.17 -12.14 -18.60
C ASP A 108 -0.36 -11.04 -19.65
N ALA A 109 -0.44 -11.40 -20.93
CA ALA A 109 -0.68 -10.45 -22.02
C ALA A 109 -2.12 -9.92 -21.96
N GLU A 110 -3.07 -10.80 -21.65
CA GLU A 110 -4.49 -10.44 -21.50
C GLU A 110 -4.70 -9.60 -20.23
N LEU A 111 -4.08 -9.96 -19.11
CA LEU A 111 -4.11 -9.17 -17.88
C LEU A 111 -3.52 -7.77 -18.09
N ALA A 112 -2.38 -7.67 -18.78
CA ALA A 112 -1.73 -6.39 -19.08
C ALA A 112 -2.59 -5.46 -19.95
N LEU A 113 -3.50 -6.00 -20.76
CA LEU A 113 -4.43 -5.21 -21.59
C LEU A 113 -5.65 -4.74 -20.80
N ARG A 114 -6.04 -5.44 -19.72
CA ARG A 114 -7.20 -5.10 -18.89
C ARG A 114 -6.86 -4.18 -17.73
N GLN A 115 -5.69 -4.37 -17.13
CA GLN A 115 -5.33 -3.69 -15.89
C GLN A 115 -4.83 -2.27 -16.14
N THR A 116 -5.45 -1.31 -15.45
CA THR A 116 -5.00 0.08 -15.40
C THR A 116 -4.51 0.40 -13.99
N GLU A 117 -3.36 1.05 -13.86
CA GLU A 117 -2.84 1.44 -12.55
C GLU A 117 -3.60 2.66 -11.98
N PRO A 118 -3.94 2.68 -10.68
CA PRO A 118 -3.81 1.58 -9.71
C PRO A 118 -4.85 0.47 -9.95
N VAL A 119 -4.43 -0.79 -9.78
CA VAL A 119 -5.31 -1.95 -9.95
C VAL A 119 -6.09 -2.14 -8.66
N ARG A 120 -7.42 -2.03 -8.72
CA ARG A 120 -8.29 -2.38 -7.59
C ARG A 120 -8.47 -3.89 -7.55
N LEU A 121 -8.22 -4.49 -6.39
CA LEU A 121 -8.38 -5.93 -6.18
C LEU A 121 -9.82 -6.24 -5.76
N PHE A 122 -10.22 -5.65 -4.64
CA PHE A 122 -11.55 -5.82 -4.04
C PHE A 122 -11.88 -4.65 -3.12
N SER A 123 -13.14 -4.60 -2.69
CA SER A 123 -13.67 -3.67 -1.69
C SER A 123 -14.24 -4.46 -0.52
N VAL A 124 -14.10 -3.93 0.70
CA VAL A 124 -14.70 -4.49 1.92
C VAL A 124 -15.65 -3.47 2.53
N SER A 125 -16.88 -3.90 2.77
CA SER A 125 -17.88 -3.10 3.49
C SER A 125 -17.87 -3.42 4.97
N PHE A 126 -18.03 -2.40 5.81
CA PHE A 126 -18.10 -2.52 7.25
C PHE A 126 -19.34 -1.82 7.82
N LEU A 127 -19.86 -2.36 8.92
CA LEU A 127 -20.75 -1.68 9.85
C LEU A 127 -19.95 -1.18 11.06
N ALA A 128 -20.10 0.09 11.39
CA ALA A 128 -19.50 0.69 12.59
C ALA A 128 -20.32 0.33 13.83
N LEU A 129 -19.75 -0.45 14.74
CA LEU A 129 -20.45 -1.01 15.90
C LEU A 129 -20.39 -0.09 17.13
N THR A 130 -19.20 0.37 17.50
CA THR A 130 -18.96 1.09 18.75
C THR A 130 -17.98 2.23 18.56
N ASP A 131 -18.03 3.20 19.48
CA ASP A 131 -17.12 4.34 19.54
C ASP A 131 -15.66 3.88 19.71
N GLY A 132 -14.76 4.31 18.83
CA GLY A 132 -13.37 3.87 18.86
C GLY A 132 -12.60 4.11 17.56
N VAL A 133 -11.37 3.61 17.52
CA VAL A 133 -10.52 3.64 16.32
C VAL A 133 -10.16 2.21 15.94
N SER A 134 -10.46 1.82 14.70
CA SER A 134 -9.98 0.57 14.12
C SER A 134 -8.90 0.85 13.09
N LEU A 135 -7.71 0.29 13.30
CA LEU A 135 -6.67 0.25 12.27
C LEU A 135 -6.95 -0.91 11.34
N LEU A 136 -6.89 -0.65 10.05
CA LEU A 136 -6.99 -1.66 9.00
C LEU A 136 -5.59 -1.97 8.51
N ASN A 137 -5.12 -3.20 8.70
CA ASN A 137 -3.78 -3.63 8.30
C ASN A 137 -3.85 -4.93 7.52
N PHE A 138 -2.86 -5.17 6.69
CA PHE A 138 -2.66 -6.50 6.12
C PHE A 138 -1.99 -7.41 7.17
N GLY A 139 -2.17 -8.73 7.04
CA GLY A 139 -1.37 -9.69 7.79
C GLY A 139 0.11 -9.61 7.44
N THR A 140 0.92 -10.39 8.15
CA THR A 140 2.38 -10.22 8.14
C THR A 140 3.12 -11.31 7.38
N ASP A 141 2.46 -12.43 7.10
CA ASP A 141 3.04 -13.51 6.31
C ASP A 141 3.08 -13.13 4.82
N PRO A 142 4.26 -12.98 4.20
CA PRO A 142 4.36 -12.58 2.79
C PRO A 142 3.91 -13.67 1.81
N ASP A 143 3.81 -14.93 2.25
CA ASP A 143 3.46 -16.06 1.40
C ASP A 143 1.95 -16.33 1.41
N PHE A 144 1.27 -16.04 2.53
CA PHE A 144 -0.15 -16.41 2.76
C PHE A 144 -1.08 -15.28 3.22
N GLU A 145 -0.57 -14.18 3.75
CA GLU A 145 -1.40 -13.10 4.31
C GLU A 145 -1.21 -11.75 3.60
N LEU A 146 -0.11 -11.62 2.84
CA LEU A 146 0.29 -10.43 2.11
C LEU A 146 0.94 -10.81 0.77
N ASN A 147 0.38 -11.80 0.07
CA ASN A 147 0.92 -12.26 -1.20
C ASN A 147 0.10 -11.71 -2.36
N VAL A 148 0.77 -11.07 -3.32
CA VAL A 148 0.19 -10.72 -4.62
C VAL A 148 1.14 -11.25 -5.68
N THR A 149 0.62 -12.02 -6.62
CA THR A 149 1.42 -12.58 -7.71
C THR A 149 1.29 -11.73 -8.96
N GLY A 150 2.38 -11.64 -9.72
CA GLY A 150 2.46 -10.96 -11.01
C GLY A 150 2.68 -11.92 -12.16
N ARG A 151 3.54 -11.52 -13.11
CA ARG A 151 3.83 -12.34 -14.28
C ARG A 151 4.35 -13.72 -13.91
N ASP A 152 3.99 -14.71 -14.71
CA ASP A 152 4.35 -16.12 -14.52
C ASP A 152 3.96 -16.70 -13.13
N GLY A 153 3.04 -16.04 -12.40
CA GLY A 153 2.62 -16.45 -11.06
C GLY A 153 3.66 -16.20 -9.95
N LEU A 154 4.65 -15.33 -10.20
CA LEU A 154 5.68 -15.00 -9.21
C LEU A 154 5.18 -13.94 -8.22
N SER A 155 5.50 -14.09 -6.93
CA SER A 155 5.19 -13.08 -5.91
C SER A 155 5.86 -11.74 -6.21
N LEU A 156 5.10 -10.66 -6.08
CA LEU A 156 5.57 -9.29 -6.19
C LEU A 156 6.27 -8.86 -4.90
N ASP A 157 7.34 -8.07 -5.04
CA ASP A 157 7.94 -7.36 -3.90
C ASP A 157 7.03 -6.18 -3.52
N LEU A 158 6.33 -6.32 -2.40
CA LEU A 158 5.31 -5.39 -1.95
C LEU A 158 5.72 -4.62 -0.69
N SER A 159 5.40 -3.33 -0.70
CA SER A 159 5.22 -2.55 0.51
C SER A 159 3.73 -2.43 0.81
N ALA A 160 3.35 -2.61 2.09
CA ALA A 160 1.97 -2.54 2.52
C ALA A 160 1.68 -1.22 3.26
N ARG A 161 0.53 -0.62 2.96
CA ARG A 161 0.03 0.56 3.67
C ARG A 161 -1.42 0.37 4.10
N GLY A 162 -1.62 0.29 5.42
CA GLY A 162 -2.94 0.20 6.04
C GLY A 162 -3.76 1.50 5.95
N ALA A 163 -4.90 1.48 6.61
CA ALA A 163 -5.80 2.61 6.79
C ALA A 163 -6.27 2.72 8.24
N CYS A 164 -6.98 3.81 8.55
CA CYS A 164 -7.57 4.03 9.85
C CYS A 164 -9.04 4.45 9.72
N VAL A 165 -9.89 3.89 10.57
CA VAL A 165 -11.31 4.24 10.66
C VAL A 165 -11.60 4.69 12.08
N GLY A 166 -11.96 5.98 12.22
CA GLY A 166 -12.51 6.53 13.45
C GLY A 166 -14.04 6.39 13.46
N VAL A 167 -14.58 5.85 14.54
CA VAL A 167 -16.01 5.70 14.78
C VAL A 167 -16.41 6.58 15.97
N GLY A 168 -17.43 7.41 15.77
CA GLY A 168 -17.93 8.32 16.80
C GLY A 168 -16.89 9.39 17.19
N GLN A 169 -16.43 9.35 18.44
CA GLN A 169 -15.39 10.20 19.03
C GLN A 169 -13.98 9.62 18.86
N GLY A 170 -13.84 8.37 18.40
CA GLY A 170 -12.54 7.84 18.03
C GLY A 170 -11.97 8.62 16.85
N GLN A 171 -10.75 9.14 17.00
CA GLN A 171 -10.08 9.95 15.98
C GLN A 171 -8.80 9.24 15.53
N CYS A 172 -8.67 9.05 14.22
CA CYS A 172 -7.42 8.59 13.63
C CYS A 172 -6.29 9.56 13.95
N ALA A 173 -5.13 9.01 14.32
CA ALA A 173 -3.93 9.83 14.46
C ALA A 173 -3.63 10.49 13.11
N THR A 174 -3.64 11.81 13.07
CA THR A 174 -3.09 12.54 11.94
C THR A 174 -1.58 12.57 12.13
N ASP A 175 -0.90 11.55 11.60
CA ASP A 175 0.54 11.62 11.40
C ASP A 175 0.80 12.70 10.35
N ILE A 176 0.77 13.96 10.78
CA ILE A 176 1.26 15.09 10.00
C ILE A 176 2.78 14.96 10.04
N PRO A 177 3.46 14.57 8.94
CA PRO A 177 4.91 14.48 8.94
C PRO A 177 5.44 15.83 9.38
N ALA A 178 6.34 15.84 10.39
CA ALA A 178 6.97 17.07 10.82
C ALA A 178 7.49 17.80 9.57
N PRO A 179 7.11 19.07 9.36
CA PRO A 179 7.42 19.74 8.11
C PRO A 179 8.92 19.68 7.84
N SER A 180 9.30 19.65 6.55
CA SER A 180 10.70 19.70 6.10
C SER A 180 11.47 20.95 6.56
N THR A 181 10.87 21.79 7.39
CA THR A 181 11.49 22.88 8.13
C THR A 181 12.68 22.43 8.96
N LEU A 182 12.73 21.19 9.46
CA LEU A 182 13.92 20.66 10.14
C LEU A 182 15.11 20.52 9.19
N TRP A 183 14.88 20.09 7.96
CA TRP A 183 15.92 20.04 6.93
C TRP A 183 16.34 21.44 6.47
N LEU A 184 15.40 22.36 6.32
CA LEU A 184 15.70 23.77 6.03
C LEU A 184 16.49 24.43 7.15
N PHE A 185 16.18 24.11 8.41
CA PHE A 185 16.93 24.59 9.57
C PHE A 185 18.35 24.01 9.59
N ALA A 186 18.50 22.71 9.33
CA ALA A 186 19.81 22.07 9.22
C ALA A 186 20.65 22.72 8.10
N LEU A 187 20.07 22.97 6.92
CA LEU A 187 20.72 23.70 5.82
C LEU A 187 21.10 25.13 6.22
N ALA A 188 20.21 25.85 6.92
CA ALA A 188 20.46 27.21 7.38
C ALA A 188 21.61 27.30 8.39
N VAL A 189 21.78 26.31 9.27
CA VAL A 189 22.89 26.21 10.22
C VAL A 189 24.22 25.86 9.53
N LEU A 190 24.19 25.08 8.44
CA LEU A 190 25.39 24.66 7.71
C LEU A 190 25.94 25.75 6.77
N LEU A 191 25.09 26.62 6.22
CA LEU A 191 25.48 27.73 5.33
C LEU A 191 26.52 28.72 5.92
N PRO A 192 26.47 29.14 7.20
CA PRO A 192 27.49 30.02 7.77
C PRO A 192 28.81 29.29 8.11
N LEU A 193 28.78 27.97 8.31
CA LEU A 193 29.99 27.16 8.57
C LEU A 193 30.84 27.00 7.29
N SER A 194 30.21 26.89 6.13
CA SER A 194 30.93 26.80 4.85
C SER A 194 31.67 28.10 4.49
N ARG A 195 31.18 29.27 4.94
CA ARG A 195 31.82 30.57 4.69
C ARG A 195 33.09 30.82 5.52
N ARG A 196 33.28 30.14 6.65
CA ARG A 196 34.47 30.35 7.50
C ARG A 196 35.73 29.63 6.99
N PHE A 197 35.59 28.71 6.04
CA PHE A 197 36.72 27.94 5.50
C PHE A 197 37.38 28.56 4.26
N SER A 198 36.85 29.66 3.69
CA SER A 198 37.36 30.22 2.42
C SER A 198 38.38 31.37 2.56
N TRP A 199 38.81 31.75 3.77
CA TRP A 199 39.63 32.96 4.00
C TRP A 199 41.05 32.68 4.54
N ARG A 200 41.63 31.52 4.23
CA ARG A 200 43.04 31.23 4.52
C ARG A 200 43.77 30.73 3.27
N CYS A 201 43.97 31.63 2.30
CA CYS A 201 44.99 31.56 1.26
C CYS A 201 45.48 32.99 0.99
#